data_AF-A0A1B1EZY2-F1
#
_entry.id   AF-A0A1B1EZY2-F1
#
_cell.length_a   1.000
_cell.length_b   1.000
_cell.length_c   1.000
_cell.angle_alpha   90.00
_cell.angle_beta   90.00
_cell.angle_gamma   90.00
#
_symmetry.space_group_name_H-M   'P 1'
#
loop_
_entity.id
_entity.type
_entity.pdbx_description
1 polymer ?
#
loop_
_entity_poly.entity_id
_entity_poly.type
_entity_poly.pdbx_seq_one_letter_code
_entity_poly.pdbx_strand_id
1 'polypeptide(L)'
;DTDVGERGDQLSAGQKQRVAIARALVRCPTVLILDEATSALDGDGDVPLQQWVQSGGDRTVLLITHHPRMLEKADRVVVLEHGTVAEMGTPAELAACGGPYSRLLQR
;
A
#
# COMPACT_ATOMS: atom_id res chain seq x y z
N ASP A 1 -8.85 24.98 -15.22
CA ASP A 1 -8.09 24.68 -13.99
C ASP A 1 -8.99 24.80 -12.78
N THR A 2 -8.79 23.93 -11.79
CA THR A 2 -9.47 24.01 -10.49
C THR A 2 -8.44 24.49 -9.47
N ASP A 3 -8.71 25.63 -8.84
CA ASP A 3 -7.86 26.11 -7.74
C ASP A 3 -8.04 25.20 -6.52
N VAL A 4 -6.94 24.84 -5.88
CA VAL A 4 -6.92 23.97 -4.69
C VAL A 4 -6.46 24.74 -3.44
N GLY A 5 -6.20 26.05 -3.58
CA GLY A 5 -5.72 26.94 -2.52
C GLY A 5 -4.31 26.63 -2.03
N GLU A 6 -3.86 27.35 -0.99
CA GLU A 6 -2.50 27.22 -0.49
C GLU A 6 -2.29 25.85 0.16
N ARG A 7 -1.28 25.10 -0.31
CA ARG A 7 -0.98 23.74 0.16
C ARG A 7 -2.17 22.78 0.01
N GLY A 8 -3.08 23.04 -0.93
CA GLY A 8 -4.22 22.18 -1.22
C GLY A 8 -5.32 22.21 -0.15
N ASP A 9 -5.44 23.26 0.65
CA ASP A 9 -6.41 23.39 1.75
C ASP A 9 -7.88 23.12 1.38
N GLN A 10 -8.26 23.30 0.11
CA GLN A 10 -9.59 22.96 -0.40
C GLN A 10 -9.83 21.46 -0.64
N LEU A 11 -8.77 20.63 -0.53
CA LEU A 11 -8.85 19.19 -0.68
C LEU A 11 -9.02 18.50 0.68
N SER A 12 -9.89 17.49 0.73
CA SER A 12 -9.95 16.57 1.87
C SER A 12 -8.60 15.84 2.04
N ALA A 13 -8.36 15.29 3.23
CA ALA A 13 -7.13 14.53 3.50
C ALA A 13 -6.94 13.38 2.48
N GLY A 14 -8.01 12.64 2.17
CA GLY A 14 -7.99 11.57 1.17
C GLY A 14 -7.70 12.09 -0.25
N GLN A 15 -8.25 13.25 -0.64
CA GLN A 15 -7.95 13.88 -1.92
C GLN A 15 -6.48 14.30 -2.01
N LYS A 16 -5.92 14.91 -0.96
CA LYS A 16 -4.48 15.26 -0.90
C LYS A 16 -3.59 14.03 -1.08
N GLN A 17 -3.94 12.93 -0.42
CA GLN A 17 -3.21 11.67 -0.50
C GLN A 17 -3.30 11.06 -1.90
N ARG A 18 -4.47 11.05 -2.54
CA ARG A 18 -4.63 10.61 -3.94
C ARG A 18 -3.79 11.44 -4.91
N VAL A 19 -3.75 12.76 -4.73
CA VAL A 19 -2.89 13.64 -5.53
C VAL A 19 -1.41 13.32 -5.29
N ALA A 20 -1.00 13.07 -4.04
CA ALA A 20 0.37 12.66 -3.72
C ALA A 20 0.75 11.32 -4.38
N ILE A 21 -0.13 10.33 -4.32
CA ILE A 21 0.05 9.04 -4.99
C ILE A 21 0.17 9.26 -6.50
N ALA A 22 -0.79 9.96 -7.12
CA ALA A 22 -0.75 10.26 -8.55
C ALA A 22 0.54 10.96 -8.98
N ARG A 23 1.03 11.93 -8.18
CA ARG A 23 2.32 12.59 -8.42
C ARG A 23 3.51 11.62 -8.39
N ALA A 24 3.48 10.63 -7.50
CA ALA A 24 4.50 9.58 -7.47
C ALA A 24 4.41 8.69 -8.72
N LEU A 25 3.21 8.31 -9.15
CA LEU A 25 3.01 7.41 -10.29
C LEU A 25 3.39 8.04 -11.63
N VAL A 26 3.06 9.32 -11.83
CA VAL A 26 3.34 10.07 -13.08
C VAL A 26 4.84 10.11 -13.38
N ARG A 27 5.71 9.96 -12.38
CA ARG A 27 7.16 9.90 -12.57
C ARG A 27 7.67 8.55 -13.06
N CYS A 28 6.81 7.53 -13.17
CA CYS A 28 7.18 6.16 -13.53
C CYS A 28 8.41 5.66 -12.73
N PRO A 29 8.35 5.66 -11.40
CA PRO A 29 9.51 5.34 -10.58
C PRO A 29 9.89 3.86 -10.70
N THR A 30 11.19 3.59 -10.69
CA THR A 30 11.72 2.21 -10.58
C THR A 30 11.52 1.63 -9.19
N VAL A 31 11.46 2.47 -8.15
CA VAL A 31 11.14 2.09 -6.77
C VAL A 31 10.06 3.02 -6.22
N LEU A 32 8.94 2.44 -5.80
CA LEU A 32 7.82 3.14 -5.17
C LEU A 32 7.69 2.68 -3.72
N ILE A 33 7.73 3.63 -2.78
CA ILE A 33 7.48 3.38 -1.35
C ILE A 33 6.14 4.01 -0.99
N LEU A 34 5.26 3.22 -0.41
CA LEU A 34 3.93 3.63 0.04
C LEU A 34 3.85 3.38 1.55
N ASP A 35 3.93 4.45 2.32
CA ASP A 35 3.87 4.41 3.78
C ASP A 35 2.46 4.77 4.27
N GLU A 36 1.74 3.78 4.80
CA GLU A 36 0.33 3.88 5.22
C GLU A 36 -0.62 4.50 4.17
N ALA A 37 -0.20 4.48 2.90
CA ALA A 37 -0.92 5.13 1.81
C ALA A 37 -2.24 4.41 1.46
N THR A 38 -2.47 3.24 2.06
CA THR A 38 -3.61 2.34 1.81
C THR A 38 -4.94 2.90 2.27
N SER A 39 -4.97 3.78 3.27
CA SER A 39 -6.20 4.49 3.68
C SER A 39 -6.86 5.28 2.53
N ALA A 40 -6.06 5.80 1.59
CA ALA A 40 -6.57 6.44 0.37
C ALA A 40 -6.81 5.46 -0.79
N LEU A 41 -6.35 4.21 -0.67
CA LEU A 41 -6.55 3.14 -1.65
C LEU A 41 -7.75 2.24 -1.32
N ASP A 42 -8.17 2.15 -0.06
CA ASP A 42 -9.19 1.21 0.42
C ASP A 42 -10.64 1.71 0.25
N GLY A 43 -10.85 2.86 -0.39
CA GLY A 43 -12.19 3.28 -0.81
C GLY A 43 -12.68 2.44 -2.00
N ASP A 44 -13.95 2.01 -1.99
CA ASP A 44 -14.57 1.20 -3.06
C ASP A 44 -14.41 1.80 -4.49
N GLY A 45 -14.10 3.10 -4.60
CA GLY A 45 -13.87 3.80 -5.87
C GLY A 45 -12.45 3.68 -6.47
N ASP A 46 -11.46 3.13 -5.77
CA ASP A 46 -10.04 3.21 -6.18
C ASP A 46 -9.43 1.88 -6.64
N VAL A 47 -10.28 0.93 -7.04
CA VAL A 47 -9.88 -0.36 -7.65
C VAL A 47 -8.81 -0.20 -8.76
N PRO A 48 -8.90 0.77 -9.69
CA PRO A 48 -7.88 0.91 -10.74
C PRO A 48 -6.49 1.26 -10.18
N LEU A 49 -6.45 2.07 -9.13
CA LEU A 49 -5.21 2.48 -8.49
C LEU A 49 -4.60 1.32 -7.70
N GLN A 50 -5.41 0.56 -6.97
CA GLN A 50 -4.96 -0.68 -6.33
C GLN A 50 -4.38 -1.67 -7.35
N GLN A 51 -5.10 -1.90 -8.44
CA GLN A 51 -4.65 -2.78 -9.52
C GLN A 51 -3.35 -2.30 -10.13
N TRP A 52 -3.16 -1.00 -10.33
CA TRP A 52 -1.91 -0.45 -10.82
C TRP A 52 -0.78 -0.70 -9.83
N VAL A 53 -0.97 -0.42 -8.54
CA VAL A 53 0.07 -0.67 -7.52
C VAL A 53 0.46 -2.16 -7.53
N GLN A 54 -0.51 -3.04 -7.72
CA GLN A 54 -0.35 -4.50 -7.79
C GLN A 54 0.16 -5.02 -9.14
N SER A 55 0.11 -4.24 -10.23
CA SER A 55 0.40 -4.73 -11.58
C SER A 55 1.88 -5.03 -11.83
N GLY A 56 2.76 -4.77 -10.85
CA GLY A 56 4.10 -5.38 -10.75
C GLY A 56 4.90 -5.47 -12.05
N GLY A 57 5.01 -4.37 -12.80
CA GLY A 57 5.86 -4.33 -14.01
C GLY A 57 7.34 -4.17 -13.67
N ASP A 58 8.07 -3.35 -14.44
CA ASP A 58 9.51 -3.08 -14.26
C ASP A 58 9.87 -2.24 -13.02
N ARG A 59 9.04 -2.28 -11.96
CA ARG A 59 9.19 -1.49 -10.74
C ARG A 59 9.13 -2.34 -9.49
N THR A 60 9.88 -1.92 -8.48
CA THR A 60 9.78 -2.43 -7.11
C THR A 60 8.78 -1.58 -6.33
N VAL A 61 7.83 -2.23 -5.65
CA VAL A 61 6.87 -1.55 -4.76
C VAL A 61 7.10 -2.05 -3.33
N LEU A 62 7.43 -1.14 -2.42
CA LEU A 62 7.46 -1.38 -0.98
C LEU A 62 6.21 -0.76 -0.36
N LEU A 63 5.32 -1.61 0.15
CA LEU A 63 4.07 -1.20 0.77
C LEU A 63 4.13 -1.45 2.28
N ILE A 64 3.89 -0.41 3.07
CA ILE A 64 3.69 -0.49 4.51
C ILE A 64 2.19 -0.31 4.74
N THR A 65 1.53 -1.33 5.27
CA THR A 65 0.07 -1.34 5.44
C THR A 65 -0.36 -2.18 6.63
N HIS A 66 -1.47 -1.79 7.22
CA HIS A 66 -2.20 -2.58 8.21
C HIS A 66 -3.45 -3.26 7.61
N HIS A 67 -3.70 -3.09 6.30
CA HIS A 67 -4.87 -3.63 5.59
C HIS A 67 -4.54 -4.96 4.87
N PRO A 68 -5.23 -6.07 5.21
CA PRO A 68 -4.95 -7.41 4.67
C PRO A 68 -5.07 -7.54 3.14
N ARG A 69 -6.02 -6.83 2.51
CA ARG A 69 -6.34 -6.99 1.08
C ARG A 69 -5.16 -6.75 0.14
N MET A 70 -4.25 -5.87 0.53
CA MET A 70 -3.06 -5.56 -0.28
C MET A 70 -1.93 -6.56 -0.04
N LEU A 71 -1.91 -7.24 1.11
CA LEU A 71 -0.88 -8.21 1.48
C LEU A 71 -1.02 -9.51 0.69
N GLU A 72 -2.25 -9.93 0.39
CA GLU A 72 -2.53 -11.19 -0.33
C GLU A 72 -1.89 -11.25 -1.73
N LYS A 73 -1.68 -10.10 -2.36
CA LYS A 73 -1.10 -10.00 -3.72
C LYS A 73 0.38 -9.61 -3.72
N ALA A 74 1.00 -9.52 -2.54
CA ALA A 74 2.42 -9.20 -2.44
C ALA A 74 3.28 -10.40 -2.87
N ASP A 75 4.36 -10.14 -3.60
CA ASP A 75 5.34 -11.18 -3.94
C ASP A 75 6.03 -11.72 -2.67
N ARG A 76 6.29 -10.84 -1.71
CA ARG A 76 6.88 -11.15 -0.40
C ARG A 76 6.28 -10.26 0.68
N VAL A 77 6.12 -10.82 1.86
CA VAL A 77 5.67 -10.12 3.07
C VAL A 77 6.78 -10.17 4.11
N VAL A 78 6.98 -9.06 4.81
CA VAL A 78 7.86 -8.94 5.96
C VAL A 78 7.02 -8.49 7.15
N VAL A 79 6.93 -9.31 8.18
CA VAL A 79 6.24 -8.97 9.42
C VAL A 79 7.25 -8.47 10.44
N LEU A 80 7.00 -7.29 10.99
CA LEU A 80 7.83 -6.71 12.03
C LEU A 80 7.13 -6.84 13.39
N GLU A 81 7.84 -7.39 14.38
CA GLU A 81 7.44 -7.32 15.79
C GLU A 81 8.62 -6.82 16.62
N HIS A 82 8.36 -5.90 17.55
CA HIS A 82 9.36 -5.34 18.47
C HIS A 82 10.63 -4.79 17.78
N GLY A 83 10.47 -4.20 16.58
CA GLY A 83 11.58 -3.64 15.81
C GLY A 83 12.45 -4.68 15.09
N THR A 84 12.04 -5.95 15.05
CA THR A 84 12.76 -7.04 14.39
C THR A 84 11.87 -7.76 13.38
N VAL A 85 12.48 -8.42 12.39
CA VAL A 85 11.75 -9.27 11.45
C VAL A 85 11.31 -10.53 12.17
N ALA A 86 10.00 -10.66 12.39
CA ALA A 86 9.39 -11.82 13.01
C ALA A 86 9.14 -12.94 11.99
N GLU A 87 8.65 -12.57 10.81
CA GLU A 87 8.36 -13.50 9.71
C GLU A 87 8.70 -12.88 8.36
N MET A 88 9.12 -13.70 7.40
CA MET A 88 9.33 -13.30 6.02
C MET A 88 9.05 -14.47 5.08
N GLY A 89 8.25 -14.24 4.05
CA GLY A 89 7.88 -15.27 3.09
C GLY A 89 6.86 -14.78 2.09
N THR A 90 6.31 -15.68 1.28
CA THR A 90 5.13 -15.40 0.46
C THR A 90 3.87 -15.34 1.35
N PRO A 91 2.81 -14.62 0.93
CA PRO A 91 1.54 -14.62 1.64
C PRO A 91 1.00 -16.03 1.95
N ALA A 92 1.13 -16.95 1.00
CA ALA A 92 0.63 -18.32 1.14
C ALA A 92 1.41 -19.13 2.19
N GLU A 93 2.75 -19.03 2.20
CA GLU A 93 3.60 -19.69 3.19
C GLU A 93 3.29 -19.19 4.59
N LEU A 94 3.25 -17.86 4.76
CA LEU A 94 3.02 -17.24 6.06
C LEU A 94 1.61 -17.52 6.59
N ALA A 95 0.59 -17.56 5.70
CA ALA A 95 -0.77 -17.88 6.10
C ALA A 95 -0.90 -19.30 6.67
N ALA A 96 -0.14 -20.26 6.14
CA ALA A 96 -0.17 -21.66 6.57
C ALA A 96 0.57 -21.90 7.90
N CYS A 97 1.48 -21.01 8.31
CA CYS A 97 2.28 -21.17 9.52
C CYS A 97 1.52 -20.86 10.83
N GLY A 98 0.37 -20.17 10.76
CA GLY A 98 -0.41 -19.82 11.95
C GLY A 98 0.26 -18.77 12.86
N GLY A 99 1.25 -18.03 12.36
CA GLY A 99 2.04 -17.08 13.12
C GLY A 99 1.51 -15.63 13.08
N PRO A 100 2.34 -14.63 13.43
CA PRO A 100 2.03 -13.20 13.32
C PRO A 100 1.24 -12.78 12.07
N TYR A 101 1.65 -13.23 10.88
CA TYR A 101 0.94 -12.89 9.65
C TYR A 101 -0.51 -13.42 9.64
N SER A 102 -0.74 -14.69 10.00
CA SER A 102 -2.09 -15.27 10.05
C SER A 102 -3.01 -14.53 11.03
N ARG A 103 -2.48 -14.01 12.15
CA ARG A 103 -3.23 -13.19 13.10
C ARG A 103 -3.65 -11.84 12.51
N LEU A 104 -2.83 -11.25 11.63
CA LEU A 104 -3.17 -10.00 10.93
C LEU A 104 -4.32 -10.21 9.93
N LEU A 105 -4.41 -11.39 9.29
CA LEU A 105 -5.49 -11.70 8.35
C LEU A 105 -6.85 -11.93 9.03
N GLN A 106 -6.86 -12.24 10.34
CA GLN A 106 -8.08 -12.49 11.12
C GLN A 106 -8.72 -11.23 11.71
N ARG A 107 -8.11 -10.06 11.49
CA ARG A 107 -8.60 -8.75 11.95
C ARG A 107 -9.34 -8.02 10.85
#